data_AF-A0A537G2K8-F1
#
_entry.id   AF-A0A537G2K8-F1
#
_cell.length_a   1.000
_cell.length_b   1.000
_cell.length_c   1.000
_cell.angle_alpha   90.00
_cell.angle_beta   90.00
_cell.angle_gamma   90.00
#
_symmetry.space_group_name_H-M   'P 1'
#
loop_
_entity.id
_entity.type
_entity.pdbx_description
1 polymer ?
#
loop_
_entity_poly.entity_id
_entity_poly.type
_entity_poly.pdbx_seq_one_letter_code
_entity_poly.pdbx_strand_id
1 'polypeptide(L)'
;MKLLDLFQSKAQVRLVEHLLQNRDKVFNQAGLARVLDVSPSTVARIAEPLVKCRVLIFERYEQGMKIFALNREEPAARNLMDFYDKIRQL
;
A
#
# COMPACT_ATOMS: atom_id res chain seq x y z
N MET A 1 -7.42 -5.63 12.75
CA MET A 1 -7.45 -4.70 11.61
C MET A 1 -8.82 -4.07 11.53
N LYS A 2 -8.91 -2.75 11.53
CA LYS A 2 -10.12 -1.96 11.30
C LYS A 2 -10.07 -1.39 9.88
N LEU A 3 -11.21 -1.03 9.29
CA LEU A 3 -11.23 -0.33 8.00
C LEU A 3 -10.46 0.99 8.04
N LEU A 4 -10.47 1.67 9.20
CA LEU A 4 -9.65 2.86 9.46
C LEU A 4 -8.13 2.58 9.52
N ASP A 5 -7.66 1.34 9.42
CA ASP A 5 -6.22 1.09 9.24
C ASP A 5 -5.83 1.17 7.75
N LEU A 6 -6.80 0.99 6.84
CA LEU A 6 -6.63 0.91 5.39
C LEU A 6 -7.13 2.15 4.65
N PHE A 7 -8.13 2.83 5.21
CA PHE A 7 -8.91 3.87 4.53
C PHE A 7 -8.99 5.18 5.32
N GLN A 8 -7.86 5.64 5.89
CA GLN A 8 -7.77 6.84 6.74
C GLN A 8 -7.93 8.16 6.00
N SER A 9 -7.55 8.19 4.72
CA SER A 9 -7.55 9.41 3.92
C SER A 9 -7.63 9.09 2.44
N LYS A 10 -8.06 10.07 1.63
CA LYS A 10 -8.10 9.95 0.16
C LYS A 10 -6.75 9.48 -0.42
N ALA A 11 -5.63 9.98 0.10
CA ALA A 11 -4.30 9.58 -0.36
C ALA A 11 -3.98 8.11 -0.02
N GLN A 12 -4.34 7.64 1.19
CA GLN A 12 -4.14 6.24 1.58
C GLN A 12 -5.02 5.30 0.75
N VAL A 13 -6.28 5.68 0.51
CA VAL A 13 -7.19 4.90 -0.35
C VAL A 13 -6.62 4.77 -1.76
N ARG A 14 -6.11 5.86 -2.35
CA ARG A 14 -5.43 5.83 -3.65
C ARG A 14 -4.16 4.97 -3.64
N LEU A 15 -3.39 4.99 -2.55
CA LEU A 15 -2.22 4.11 -2.40
C LEU A 15 -2.64 2.63 -2.39
N VAL A 16 -3.62 2.28 -1.56
CA VAL A 16 -4.14 0.91 -1.44
C VAL A 16 -4.67 0.44 -2.80
N GLU A 17 -5.49 1.25 -3.46
CA GLU A 17 -6.02 0.93 -4.78
C GLU A 17 -4.89 0.75 -5.81
N HIS A 18 -3.90 1.63 -5.83
CA HIS A 18 -2.78 1.53 -6.76
C HIS A 18 -1.97 0.23 -6.56
N LEU A 19 -1.72 -0.16 -5.32
CA LEU A 19 -1.05 -1.41 -4.98
C LEU A 19 -1.88 -2.64 -5.41
N LEU A 20 -3.19 -2.61 -5.17
CA LEU A 20 -4.11 -3.70 -5.54
C LEU A 20 -4.28 -3.85 -7.06
N GLN A 21 -4.14 -2.76 -7.81
CA GLN A 21 -4.11 -2.78 -9.28
C GLN A 21 -2.76 -3.25 -9.84
N ASN A 22 -1.69 -3.22 -9.04
CA ASN A 22 -0.32 -3.51 -9.46
C ASN A 22 0.34 -4.53 -8.50
N ARG A 23 -0.34 -5.63 -8.22
CA ARG A 23 -0.04 -6.60 -7.14
C ARG A 23 1.37 -7.18 -7.19
N ASP A 24 1.94 -7.32 -8.38
CA ASP A 24 3.27 -7.90 -8.62
C ASP A 24 4.40 -6.85 -8.67
N LYS A 25 4.08 -5.56 -8.53
CA LYS A 25 5.06 -4.49 -8.64
C LYS A 25 5.63 -4.09 -7.29
N VAL A 26 6.93 -3.78 -7.31
CA VAL A 26 7.63 -3.13 -6.22
C VAL A 26 7.78 -1.66 -6.54
N PHE A 27 7.55 -0.81 -5.55
CA PHE A 27 7.66 0.64 -5.70
C PHE A 27 8.67 1.21 -4.73
N ASN A 28 9.30 2.32 -5.11
CA ASN A 28 10.01 3.16 -4.15
C ASN A 28 9.14 4.35 -3.72
N GLN A 29 9.54 5.01 -2.64
CA GLN A 29 8.79 6.12 -2.05
C GLN A 29 8.57 7.30 -3.03
N ALA A 30 9.59 7.62 -3.84
CA ALA A 30 9.52 8.72 -4.81
C ALA A 30 8.58 8.42 -5.98
N GLY A 31 8.54 7.16 -6.43
CA GLY A 31 7.62 6.69 -7.45
C GLY A 31 6.18 6.79 -6.98
N LEU A 32 5.87 6.30 -5.77
CA LEU A 32 4.53 6.42 -5.19
C LEU A 32 4.13 7.88 -4.98
N ALA A 33 5.05 8.73 -4.54
CA ALA A 33 4.79 10.16 -4.36
C ALA A 33 4.32 10.81 -5.68
N ARG A 34 4.99 10.49 -6.80
CA ARG A 34 4.63 10.97 -8.13
C ARG A 34 3.27 10.43 -8.60
N VAL A 35 3.03 9.13 -8.44
CA VAL A 35 1.76 8.48 -8.85
C VAL A 35 0.57 9.07 -8.09
N LEU A 36 0.75 9.31 -6.80
CA LEU A 36 -0.31 9.76 -5.91
C LEU A 36 -0.45 11.29 -5.88
N ASP A 37 0.46 12.03 -6.51
CA ASP A 37 0.54 13.48 -6.46
C ASP A 37 0.58 14.01 -5.01
N VAL A 38 1.53 13.49 -4.23
CA VAL A 38 1.75 13.87 -2.83
C VAL A 38 3.24 13.94 -2.50
N SER A 39 3.59 14.52 -1.36
CA SER A 39 4.99 14.50 -0.91
C SER A 39 5.46 13.09 -0.52
N PRO A 40 6.76 12.78 -0.62
CA PRO A 40 7.32 11.54 -0.10
C PRO A 40 6.99 11.33 1.39
N SER A 41 7.05 12.37 2.21
CA SER A 41 6.68 12.28 3.64
C SER A 41 5.23 11.83 3.85
N THR A 42 4.31 12.28 2.98
CA THR A 42 2.93 11.81 2.97
C THR A 42 2.86 10.31 2.70
N VAL A 43 3.59 9.80 1.70
CA VAL A 43 3.67 8.36 1.39
C VAL A 43 4.12 7.55 2.60
N ALA A 44 5.21 7.97 3.28
CA ALA A 44 5.72 7.27 4.45
C ALA A 44 4.66 7.19 5.57
N ARG A 45 3.98 8.31 5.84
CA ARG A 45 2.94 8.40 6.88
C ARG A 45 1.73 7.50 6.58
N ILE A 46 1.24 7.49 5.35
CA ILE A 46 0.05 6.69 4.99
C ILE A 46 0.37 5.21 4.77
N ALA A 47 1.64 4.87 4.51
CA ALA A 47 2.08 3.48 4.40
C ALA A 47 2.33 2.83 5.77
N GLU A 48 2.70 3.60 6.81
CA GLU A 48 2.99 3.06 8.14
C GLU A 48 1.85 2.19 8.73
N PRO A 49 0.56 2.59 8.69
CA PRO A 49 -0.54 1.73 9.12
C PRO A 49 -0.64 0.43 8.31
N LEU A 50 -0.39 0.48 7.00
CA LEU A 50 -0.45 -0.69 6.11
C LEU A 50 0.67 -1.69 6.39
N VAL A 51 1.84 -1.20 6.79
CA VAL A 51 2.96 -2.03 7.27
C VAL A 51 2.60 -2.66 8.61
N LYS A 52 2.03 -1.89 9.56
CA LYS A 52 1.62 -2.40 10.88
C LYS A 52 0.58 -3.51 10.79
N CYS A 53 -0.38 -3.41 9.86
CA CYS A 53 -1.37 -4.46 9.63
C CYS A 53 -0.90 -5.55 8.64
N ARG A 54 0.37 -5.51 8.25
CA ARG A 54 1.02 -6.48 7.34
C ARG A 54 0.39 -6.58 5.95
N VAL A 55 -0.31 -5.54 5.50
CA VAL A 55 -0.79 -5.44 4.11
C VAL A 55 0.35 -5.07 3.16
N LEU A 56 1.34 -4.33 3.66
CA LEU A 56 2.46 -3.82 2.87
C LEU A 56 3.79 -4.34 3.43
N ILE A 57 4.65 -4.84 2.55
CA ILE A 57 6.06 -5.15 2.83
C ILE A 57 6.85 -3.86 2.69
N PHE A 58 7.60 -3.52 3.73
CA PHE A 58 8.49 -2.38 3.76
C PHE A 58 9.90 -2.84 4.12
N GLU A 59 10.84 -2.65 3.20
CA GLU A 59 12.24 -2.96 3.42
C GLU A 59 13.12 -1.75 3.12
N ARG A 60 14.22 -1.61 3.88
CA ARG A 60 15.30 -0.67 3.58
C ARG A 60 16.35 -1.44 2.80
N TYR A 61 16.45 -1.16 1.51
CA TYR A 61 17.47 -1.75 0.65
C TYR A 61 18.84 -1.07 0.88
N GLU A 62 19.94 -1.72 0.46
CA GLU A 62 21.35 -1.48 0.82
C GLU A 62 21.89 -0.03 0.75
N GLN A 63 21.14 0.93 0.19
CA GLN A 63 21.49 2.36 0.13
C GLN A 63 20.46 3.29 0.81
N GLY A 64 19.62 2.75 1.69
CA GLY A 64 18.57 3.51 2.39
C GLY A 64 17.29 3.72 1.57
N MET A 65 17.20 3.14 0.38
CA MET A 65 15.99 3.17 -0.44
C MET A 65 14.89 2.31 0.20
N LYS A 66 13.74 2.92 0.45
CA LYS A 66 12.55 2.26 0.98
C LYS A 66 11.74 1.66 -0.16
N ILE A 67 11.58 0.34 -0.16
CA ILE A 67 10.71 -0.36 -1.10
C ILE A 67 9.36 -0.68 -0.45
N PHE A 68 8.31 -0.64 -1.28
CA PHE A 68 6.93 -0.87 -0.90
C PHE A 68 6.33 -1.89 -1.87
N ALA A 69 5.82 -2.99 -1.35
CA ALA A 69 5.13 -4.01 -2.13
C ALA A 69 3.94 -4.57 -1.34
N LEU A 70 2.93 -5.10 -2.02
CA LEU A 70 1.81 -5.77 -1.38
C LEU A 70 2.29 -7.08 -0.74
N ASN A 71 1.93 -7.34 0.52
CA ASN A 71 2.36 -8.55 1.21
C ASN A 71 1.46 -9.76 0.91
N ARG A 72 1.60 -10.33 -0.28
CA ARG A 72 0.69 -11.36 -0.81
C ARG A 72 0.63 -12.65 0.01
N GLU A 73 1.65 -12.91 0.83
CA GLU A 73 1.70 -14.07 1.72
C GLU A 73 0.89 -13.88 3.01
N GLU A 74 0.61 -12.63 3.39
CA GLU A 74 -0.12 -12.32 4.61
C GLU A 74 -1.65 -12.42 4.41
N PRO A 75 -2.38 -13.07 5.33
CA PRO A 75 -3.84 -13.18 5.27
C PRO A 75 -4.55 -11.84 5.13
N ALA A 76 -4.03 -10.77 5.75
CA ALA A 76 -4.61 -9.44 5.68
C ALA A 76 -4.61 -8.88 4.25
N ALA A 77 -3.50 -9.02 3.52
CA ALA A 77 -3.41 -8.56 2.14
C ALA A 77 -4.26 -9.43 1.21
N ARG A 78 -4.29 -10.76 1.42
CA ARG A 78 -5.14 -11.68 0.63
C ARG A 78 -6.62 -11.35 0.76
N ASN A 79 -7.10 -11.17 1.99
CA ASN A 79 -8.48 -10.78 2.23
C ASN A 79 -8.81 -9.42 1.60
N LEU A 80 -7.88 -8.47 1.61
CA LEU A 80 -8.06 -7.17 0.97
C LEU A 80 -8.10 -7.27 -0.57
N MET A 81 -7.27 -8.13 -1.17
CA MET A 81 -7.31 -8.45 -2.60
C MET A 81 -8.66 -9.05 -3.00
N ASP A 82 -9.12 -10.06 -2.27
CA ASP A 82 -10.41 -10.71 -2.53
C ASP A 82 -11.58 -9.74 -2.37
N PHE A 83 -11.52 -8.89 -1.34
CA PHE A 83 -12.51 -7.83 -1.13
C PHE A 83 -12.54 -6.87 -2.32
N TYR A 84 -11.38 -6.38 -2.77
CA TYR A 84 -11.29 -5.46 -3.89
C TYR A 84 -11.77 -6.07 -5.20
N ASP A 85 -11.42 -7.34 -5.47
CA ASP A 85 -11.86 -8.06 -6.67
C ASP A 85 -13.38 -8.21 -6.72
N LYS A 86 -14.01 -8.53 -5.59
CA LYS A 86 -15.48 -8.62 -5.49
C LYS A 86 -16.16 -7.27 -5.72
N ILE A 87 -15.62 -6.19 -5.15
CA ILE A 87 -16.18 -4.84 -5.32
C ILE A 87 -16.05 -4.34 -6.75
N ARG A 88 -14.94 -4.64 -7.44
CA ARG A 88 -14.72 -4.24 -8.84
C ARG A 88 -15.66 -4.92 -9.85
N GLN A 89 -16.31 -6.00 -9.45
CA GLN A 89 -17.25 -6.75 -10.29
C GLN A 89 -18.70 -6.23 -10.17
N LEU A 90 -18.96 -5.29 -9.26
CA LEU A 90 -20.23 -4.58 -9.13
C LEU A 90 -20.34 -3.45 -10.16
#